data_AF-A0A7L1BR44-F1
#
_entry.id   AF-A0A7L1BR44-F1
#
_cell.length_a   1.000
_cell.length_b   1.000
_cell.length_c   1.000
_cell.angle_alpha   90.00
_cell.angle_beta   90.00
_cell.angle_gamma   90.00
#
_symmetry.space_group_name_H-M   'P 1'
#
loop_
_entity.id
_entity.type
_entity.pdbx_description
1 polymer ?
#
loop_
_entity_poly.entity_id
_entity_poly.type
_entity_poly.pdbx_seq_one_letter_code
_entity_poly.pdbx_strand_id
1 'polypeptide(L)'
;QVFSQHCPFLMGPIEGLADVVTPDTDIQDTLSIFELASAAGIPCEVDPALVTALASNRTEGSSPEEDYKVSCLLLVFVAVSLPLLAADPAAVYSPELDGYTNNLHCLAKAIAQVAAALFTVHSKNIESHLKEFLLV
;
A
#
# COMPACT_ATOMS: atom_id res chain seq x y z
N GLN A 1 -4.39 4.25 -20.07
CA GLN A 1 -4.92 3.69 -21.33
C GLN A 1 -3.92 3.75 -22.51
N VAL A 2 -2.64 4.08 -22.28
CA VAL A 2 -1.63 4.13 -23.35
C VAL A 2 -1.22 2.72 -23.77
N PHE A 3 -0.85 1.85 -22.82
CA PHE A 3 -0.40 0.48 -23.13
C PHE A 3 -1.48 -0.39 -23.76
N SER A 4 -2.75 -0.27 -23.35
CA SER A 4 -3.84 -1.01 -23.99
C SER A 4 -4.12 -0.58 -25.44
N GLN A 5 -3.79 0.66 -25.80
CA GLN A 5 -3.89 1.13 -27.19
C GLN A 5 -2.69 0.72 -28.05
N HIS A 6 -1.48 0.74 -27.49
CA HIS A 6 -0.25 0.49 -28.25
C HIS A 6 0.23 -0.97 -28.24
N CYS A 7 -0.07 -1.71 -27.18
CA CYS A 7 0.40 -3.08 -26.96
C CYS A 7 -0.76 -4.03 -26.56
N PRO A 8 -1.90 -4.06 -27.26
CA PRO A 8 -3.10 -4.80 -26.83
C PRO A 8 -2.86 -6.30 -26.66
N PHE A 9 -2.02 -6.90 -27.51
CA PHE A 9 -1.69 -8.33 -27.44
C PHE A 9 -0.77 -8.69 -26.25
N LEU A 10 -0.08 -7.72 -25.67
CA LEU A 10 0.69 -7.91 -24.44
C LEU A 10 -0.18 -7.68 -23.20
N MET A 11 -1.11 -6.73 -23.26
CA MET A 11 -1.93 -6.38 -22.10
C MET A 11 -2.83 -7.52 -21.63
N GLY A 12 -3.51 -8.22 -22.54
CA GLY A 12 -4.41 -9.32 -22.17
C GLY A 12 -3.73 -10.43 -21.34
N PRO A 13 -2.56 -10.95 -21.78
CA PRO A 13 -1.79 -11.90 -20.98
C PRO A 13 -1.28 -11.36 -19.64
N ILE A 14 -0.88 -10.08 -19.56
CA ILE A 14 -0.39 -9.48 -18.31
C ILE A 14 -1.55 -9.34 -17.30
N GLU A 15 -2.71 -8.87 -17.75
CA GLU A 15 -3.93 -8.81 -16.95
C GLU A 15 -4.32 -10.20 -16.44
N GLY A 16 -4.37 -11.19 -17.35
CA GLY A 16 -4.70 -12.56 -16.98
C GLY A 16 -3.69 -13.21 -16.03
N LEU A 17 -2.42 -12.81 -16.05
CA LEU A 17 -1.43 -13.30 -15.09
C LEU A 17 -1.65 -12.71 -13.69
N ALA A 18 -2.00 -11.43 -13.60
CA ALA A 18 -2.32 -10.77 -12.33
C ALA A 18 -3.56 -11.41 -11.68
N ASP A 19 -4.56 -11.80 -12.46
CA ASP A 19 -5.78 -12.48 -11.98
C ASP A 19 -5.53 -13.88 -11.38
N VAL A 20 -4.39 -14.51 -11.67
CA VAL A 20 -4.02 -15.84 -11.14
C VAL A 20 -3.41 -15.74 -9.73
N VAL A 21 -3.04 -14.55 -9.28
CA VAL A 21 -2.50 -14.35 -7.92
C VAL A 21 -3.60 -14.67 -6.91
N THR A 22 -3.28 -15.57 -5.98
CA THR A 22 -4.16 -15.97 -4.87
C THR A 22 -3.48 -15.69 -3.54
N PRO A 23 -4.22 -15.66 -2.41
CA PRO A 23 -3.62 -15.54 -1.08
C PRO A 23 -2.59 -16.63 -0.74
N ASP A 24 -2.64 -17.77 -1.42
CA ASP A 24 -1.73 -18.91 -1.23
C ASP A 24 -0.48 -18.85 -2.15
N THR A 25 -0.42 -17.89 -3.08
CA THR A 25 0.74 -17.70 -3.97
C THR A 25 1.95 -17.22 -3.15
N ASP A 26 3.14 -17.73 -3.44
CA ASP A 26 4.37 -17.32 -2.76
C ASP A 26 4.56 -15.79 -2.87
N ILE A 27 5.09 -15.17 -1.81
CA ILE A 27 5.25 -13.71 -1.75
C ILE A 27 6.21 -13.20 -2.84
N GLN A 28 7.29 -13.93 -3.12
CA GLN A 28 8.26 -13.53 -4.15
C GLN A 28 7.66 -13.66 -5.55
N ASP A 29 6.92 -14.74 -5.80
CA ASP A 29 6.20 -14.93 -7.07
C ASP A 29 5.13 -13.83 -7.26
N THR A 30 4.38 -13.52 -6.20
CA THR A 30 3.39 -12.43 -6.19
C THR A 30 4.01 -11.09 -6.53
N LEU A 31 5.13 -10.74 -5.87
CA LEU A 31 5.85 -9.48 -6.13
C LEU A 31 6.40 -9.40 -7.56
N SER A 32 6.89 -10.52 -8.10
CA SER A 32 7.38 -10.59 -9.48
C SER A 32 6.27 -10.37 -10.51
N ILE A 33 5.09 -10.96 -10.28
CA ILE A 33 3.90 -10.74 -11.11
C ILE A 33 3.44 -9.27 -11.00
N PHE A 34 3.37 -8.74 -9.79
CA PHE A 34 2.97 -7.35 -9.56
C PHE A 34 3.97 -6.34 -10.13
N GLU A 35 5.26 -6.66 -10.20
CA GLU A 35 6.27 -5.81 -10.84
C GLU A 35 5.97 -5.66 -12.34
N LEU A 36 5.70 -6.78 -13.03
CA LEU A 36 5.29 -6.75 -14.44
C LEU A 36 3.96 -6.01 -14.64
N ALA A 37 2.95 -6.30 -13.81
CA ALA A 37 1.63 -5.70 -13.92
C ALA A 37 1.67 -4.18 -13.67
N SER A 38 2.36 -3.74 -12.61
CA SER A 38 2.52 -2.33 -12.29
C SER A 38 3.31 -1.57 -13.37
N ALA A 39 4.33 -2.19 -13.97
CA ALA A 39 5.04 -1.61 -15.12
C ALA A 39 4.14 -1.42 -16.36
N ALA A 40 3.12 -2.27 -16.52
CA ALA A 40 2.07 -2.11 -17.53
C ALA A 40 0.96 -1.12 -17.14
N GLY A 41 1.04 -0.52 -15.95
CA GLY A 41 0.05 0.40 -15.40
C GLY A 41 -1.21 -0.27 -14.86
N ILE A 42 -1.15 -1.58 -14.60
CA ILE A 42 -2.22 -2.33 -13.94
C ILE A 42 -2.10 -2.09 -12.43
N PRO A 43 -3.18 -1.68 -11.74
CA PRO A 43 -3.14 -1.49 -10.30
C PRO A 43 -2.95 -2.82 -9.58
N CYS A 44 -1.98 -2.85 -8.66
CA CYS A 44 -1.70 -4.01 -7.80
C CYS A 44 -2.15 -3.72 -6.36
N GLU A 45 -2.54 -4.76 -5.63
CA GLU A 45 -2.92 -4.64 -4.21
C GLU A 45 -1.72 -4.22 -3.34
N VAL A 46 -0.54 -4.72 -3.70
CA VAL A 46 0.75 -4.37 -3.09
C VAL A 46 1.63 -3.74 -4.16
N ASP A 47 2.18 -2.56 -3.88
CA ASP A 47 3.14 -1.90 -4.76
C ASP A 47 4.55 -2.51 -4.57
N PRO A 48 5.10 -3.23 -5.58
CA PRO A 48 6.39 -3.89 -5.46
C PRO A 48 7.57 -2.91 -5.41
N ALA A 49 7.43 -1.72 -6.02
CA ALA A 49 8.44 -0.68 -5.95
C ALA A 49 8.51 -0.09 -4.54
N LEU A 50 7.35 0.12 -3.90
CA LEU A 50 7.28 0.56 -2.51
C LEU A 50 7.84 -0.49 -1.55
N VAL A 51 7.53 -1.76 -1.75
CA VAL A 51 8.11 -2.88 -0.97
C VAL A 51 9.64 -2.87 -1.08
N THR A 52 10.17 -2.77 -2.29
CA THR A 52 11.63 -2.72 -2.52
C THR A 52 12.27 -1.50 -1.84
N ALA A 53 11.65 -0.33 -1.96
CA ALA A 53 12.14 0.89 -1.33
C ALA A 53 12.16 0.78 0.20
N LEU A 54 11.12 0.23 0.82
CA LEU A 54 11.05 0.06 2.28
C LEU A 54 11.95 -1.06 2.79
N ALA A 55 12.11 -2.15 2.03
CA ALA A 55 13.03 -3.23 2.37
C ALA A 55 14.50 -2.76 2.44
N SER A 56 14.86 -1.76 1.62
CA SER A 56 16.21 -1.17 1.61
C SER A 56 16.48 -0.20 2.77
N ASN A 57 15.43 0.29 3.45
CA ASN A 57 15.52 1.25 4.57
C ASN A 57 15.63 0.58 5.94
N ARG A 58 16.08 -0.68 6.01
CA ARG A 58 16.28 -1.36 7.30
C ARG A 58 17.33 -0.62 8.13
N THR A 59 17.04 -0.44 9.41
CA THR A 59 17.95 0.26 10.31
C THR A 59 19.16 -0.64 10.57
N GLU A 60 20.37 -0.16 10.34
CA GLU A 60 21.57 -0.94 10.62
C GLU A 60 21.61 -1.34 12.10
N GLY A 61 21.60 -2.65 12.38
CA GLY A 61 21.66 -3.20 13.73
C GLY A 61 20.32 -3.45 14.43
N SER A 62 19.17 -3.14 13.81
CA SER A 62 17.86 -3.56 14.35
C SER A 62 17.55 -5.02 14.01
N SER A 63 16.83 -5.70 14.90
CA SER A 63 16.32 -7.03 14.64
C SER A 63 15.03 -6.96 13.79
N PRO A 64 14.72 -8.00 12.98
CA PRO A 64 13.48 -8.04 12.21
C PRO A 64 12.20 -7.90 13.06
N GLU A 65 12.24 -8.35 14.31
CA GLU A 65 11.12 -8.23 15.24
C GLU A 65 10.90 -6.79 15.71
N GLU A 66 11.98 -6.03 15.93
CA GLU A 66 11.91 -4.61 16.29
C GLU A 66 11.36 -3.77 15.13
N ASP A 67 11.83 -4.00 13.90
CA ASP A 67 11.32 -3.28 12.71
C ASP A 67 9.82 -3.54 12.49
N TYR A 68 9.38 -4.79 12.73
CA TYR A 68 7.97 -5.16 12.71
C TYR A 68 7.18 -4.40 13.79
N LYS A 69 7.66 -4.37 15.03
CA LYS A 69 7.02 -3.63 16.13
C LYS A 69 6.88 -2.14 15.82
N VAL A 70 7.92 -1.53 15.24
CA VAL A 70 7.87 -0.12 14.79
C VAL A 70 6.79 0.08 13.74
N SER A 71 6.64 -0.86 12.80
CA SER A 71 5.60 -0.80 11.77
C SER A 71 4.19 -0.90 12.35
N CYS A 72 3.97 -1.76 13.35
CA CYS A 72 2.69 -1.81 14.09
C CYS A 72 2.42 -0.51 14.85
N LEU A 73 3.42 0.01 15.57
CA LEU A 73 3.29 1.25 16.33
C LEU A 73 3.04 2.47 15.43
N LEU A 74 3.58 2.48 14.21
CA LEU A 74 3.27 3.49 13.21
C LEU A 74 1.77 3.54 12.90
N LEU A 75 1.13 2.38 12.68
CA LEU A 75 -0.32 2.34 12.44
C LEU A 75 -1.12 2.81 13.65
N VAL A 76 -0.76 2.37 14.86
CA VAL A 76 -1.41 2.84 16.10
C VAL A 76 -1.27 4.36 16.22
N PHE A 77 -0.06 4.88 16.00
CA PHE A 77 0.21 6.31 16.07
C PHE A 77 -0.62 7.11 15.08
N VAL A 78 -0.72 6.66 13.82
CA VAL A 78 -1.57 7.30 12.82
C VAL A 78 -3.03 7.26 13.25
N ALA A 79 -3.56 6.10 13.66
CA ALA A 79 -4.96 5.94 14.04
C ALA A 79 -5.36 6.91 15.17
N VAL A 80 -4.61 6.95 16.27
CA VAL A 80 -4.90 7.85 17.40
C VAL A 80 -4.66 9.34 17.07
N SER A 81 -3.93 9.64 16.00
CA SER A 81 -3.68 11.02 15.54
C SER A 81 -4.76 11.53 14.59
N LEU A 82 -5.52 10.66 13.92
CA LEU A 82 -6.57 11.08 12.98
C LEU A 82 -7.60 12.04 13.59
N PRO A 83 -8.08 11.86 14.84
CA PRO A 83 -9.03 12.81 15.44
C PRO A 83 -8.48 14.23 15.59
N LEU A 84 -7.16 14.41 15.69
CA LEU A 84 -6.54 15.73 15.78
C LEU A 84 -6.76 16.55 14.51
N LEU A 85 -6.97 15.89 13.37
CA LEU A 85 -7.23 16.53 12.08
C LEU A 85 -8.58 17.26 12.07
N ALA A 86 -9.55 16.82 12.89
CA ALA A 86 -10.85 17.49 12.99
C ALA A 86 -10.76 18.91 13.58
N ALA A 87 -9.67 19.23 14.28
CA ALA A 87 -9.43 20.57 14.82
C ALA A 87 -8.77 21.51 13.79
N ASP A 88 -8.28 21.00 12.65
CA ASP A 88 -7.66 21.80 11.60
C ASP A 88 -8.74 22.55 10.81
N PRO A 89 -8.74 23.90 10.77
CA PRO A 89 -9.68 24.68 9.96
C PRO A 89 -9.62 24.35 8.46
N ALA A 90 -8.51 23.79 7.96
CA ALA A 90 -8.37 23.36 6.58
C ALA A 90 -8.94 21.95 6.31
N ALA A 91 -9.35 21.20 7.34
CA ALA A 91 -9.94 19.87 7.23
C ALA A 91 -11.44 19.91 6.88
N VAL A 92 -11.80 20.72 5.88
CA VAL A 92 -13.17 20.81 5.34
C VAL A 92 -13.22 20.16 3.98
N TYR A 93 -14.11 19.18 3.83
CA TYR A 93 -14.34 18.51 2.55
C TYR A 93 -14.97 19.48 1.54
N SER A 94 -14.39 19.52 0.34
CA SER A 94 -14.87 20.26 -0.82
C SER A 94 -15.46 19.30 -1.85
N PRO A 95 -16.77 19.38 -2.14
CA PRO A 95 -17.41 18.59 -3.20
C PRO A 95 -16.83 18.87 -4.59
N GLU A 96 -16.31 20.07 -4.83
CA GLU A 96 -15.70 20.43 -6.12
C GLU A 96 -14.38 19.70 -6.35
N LEU A 97 -13.64 19.42 -5.27
CA LEU A 97 -12.37 18.70 -5.31
C LEU A 97 -12.54 17.19 -5.13
N ASP A 98 -13.74 16.74 -4.74
CA ASP A 98 -13.98 15.39 -4.20
C ASP A 98 -12.95 15.02 -3.11
N GLY A 99 -12.67 15.98 -2.22
CA GLY A 99 -11.54 15.86 -1.30
C GLY A 99 -11.38 17.02 -0.34
N TYR A 100 -10.16 17.22 0.17
CA TYR A 100 -9.81 18.24 1.16
C TYR A 100 -8.70 19.11 0.60
N THR A 101 -8.72 20.42 0.88
CA THR A 101 -7.73 21.38 0.36
C THR A 101 -6.32 21.14 0.90
N ASN A 102 -6.20 20.55 2.09
CA ASN A 102 -4.96 20.11 2.72
C ASN A 102 -4.61 18.64 2.40
N ASN A 103 -5.25 18.02 1.42
CA ASN A 103 -4.98 16.66 0.94
C ASN A 103 -5.20 15.52 1.95
N LEU A 104 -6.03 15.71 2.99
CA LEU A 104 -6.32 14.64 3.97
C LEU A 104 -6.88 13.35 3.35
N HIS A 105 -7.61 13.45 2.25
CA HIS A 105 -8.09 12.29 1.50
C HIS A 105 -6.95 11.38 1.00
N CYS A 106 -5.74 11.92 0.78
CA CYS A 106 -4.57 11.13 0.40
C CYS A 106 -4.09 10.19 1.53
N LEU A 107 -4.44 10.47 2.79
CA LEU A 107 -4.09 9.59 3.91
C LEU A 107 -4.66 8.19 3.72
N ALA A 108 -5.86 8.05 3.14
CA ALA A 108 -6.45 6.74 2.88
C ALA A 108 -5.53 5.88 1.99
N LYS A 109 -4.99 6.47 0.91
CA LYS A 109 -4.04 5.78 0.02
C LYS A 109 -2.71 5.53 0.72
N ALA A 110 -2.19 6.51 1.47
CA ALA A 110 -0.93 6.37 2.19
C ALA A 110 -0.98 5.25 3.23
N ILE A 111 -2.02 5.21 4.07
CA ILE A 111 -2.22 4.19 5.11
C ILE A 111 -2.30 2.80 4.47
N ALA A 112 -3.15 2.63 3.45
CA ALA A 112 -3.33 1.33 2.80
C ALA A 112 -2.03 0.82 2.16
N GLN A 113 -1.37 1.66 1.35
CA GLN A 113 -0.19 1.25 0.58
C GLN A 113 1.05 1.08 1.46
N VAL A 114 1.27 1.95 2.45
CA VAL A 114 2.40 1.82 3.40
C VAL A 114 2.21 0.60 4.30
N ALA A 115 0.99 0.35 4.80
CA ALA A 115 0.71 -0.86 5.57
C ALA A 115 0.94 -2.12 4.75
N ALA A 116 0.38 -2.17 3.53
CA ALA A 116 0.57 -3.29 2.62
C ALA A 116 2.05 -3.58 2.40
N ALA A 117 2.83 -2.57 2.02
CA ALA A 117 4.25 -2.74 1.77
C ALA A 117 5.05 -3.15 3.01
N LEU A 118 4.84 -2.51 4.17
CA LEU A 118 5.54 -2.86 5.41
C LEU A 118 5.24 -4.29 5.85
N PHE A 119 3.97 -4.70 5.86
CA PHE A 119 3.63 -6.05 6.30
C PHE A 119 3.99 -7.12 5.28
N THR A 120 4.09 -6.79 3.99
CA THR A 120 4.74 -7.66 3.00
C THR A 120 6.23 -7.84 3.30
N VAL A 121 6.98 -6.78 3.61
CA VAL A 121 8.40 -6.85 4.00
C VAL A 121 8.62 -7.73 5.23
N HIS A 122 7.68 -7.69 6.18
CA HIS A 122 7.73 -8.48 7.42
C HIS A 122 7.11 -9.88 7.30
N SER A 123 6.58 -10.24 6.12
CA SER A 123 5.84 -11.49 5.88
C SER A 123 4.68 -11.69 6.87
N LYS A 124 3.86 -10.65 7.04
CA LYS A 124 2.70 -10.61 7.94
C LYS A 124 1.40 -10.39 7.18
N ASN A 125 0.30 -10.79 7.80
CA ASN A 125 -1.03 -10.63 7.21
C ASN A 125 -1.46 -9.15 7.25
N ILE A 126 -1.61 -8.55 6.06
CA ILE A 126 -1.97 -7.13 5.89
C ILE A 126 -3.38 -6.85 6.41
N GLU A 127 -4.35 -7.72 6.10
CA GLU A 127 -5.76 -7.55 6.44
C GLU A 127 -5.99 -7.44 7.95
N SER A 128 -5.33 -8.28 8.75
CA SER A 128 -5.43 -8.26 10.21
C SER A 128 -4.99 -6.90 10.78
N HIS A 129 -3.87 -6.36 10.30
CA HIS A 129 -3.35 -5.08 10.78
C HIS A 129 -4.20 -3.89 10.35
N LEU A 130 -4.75 -3.91 9.13
CA LEU A 130 -5.68 -2.88 8.68
C LEU A 130 -7.03 -2.96 9.43
N LYS A 131 -7.50 -4.16 9.79
CA LYS A 131 -8.66 -4.32 10.68
C LYS A 131 -8.41 -3.74 12.07
N GLU A 132 -7.24 -4.01 12.65
CA GLU A 132 -6.84 -3.40 13.92
C GLU A 132 -6.79 -1.87 13.82
N PHE A 133 -6.20 -1.33 12.75
CA PHE A 133 -6.16 0.12 12.50
C PHE A 133 -7.55 0.76 12.47
N LEU A 134 -8.54 0.09 11.87
CA LEU A 134 -9.91 0.60 11.80
C LEU A 134 -10.69 0.51 13.12
N LEU A 135 -10.20 -0.27 14.09
CA LEU A 135 -10.84 -0.47 15.39
C LEU A 135 -10.31 0.44 16.50
N VAL A 136 -9.18 1.13 16.26
CA VAL A 136 -8.58 2.11 17.18
C VAL A 136 -9.35 3.42 17.13
#